data_AF-A0A2G2HGI3-F1
#
_entry.id   AF-A0A2G2HGI3-F1
#
_cell.length_a   1.000
_cell.length_b   1.000
_cell.length_c   1.000
_cell.angle_alpha   90.00
_cell.angle_beta   90.00
_cell.angle_gamma   90.00
#
_symmetry.space_group_name_H-M   'P 1'
#
loop_
_entity.id
_entity.type
_entity.pdbx_description
1 polymer ?
#
loop_
_entity_poly.entity_id
_entity_poly.type
_entity_poly.pdbx_seq_one_letter_code
_entity_poly.pdbx_strand_id
1 'polypeptide(L)'
;MIVERFTQNMINSGLFRLYIASGFFATSVFFVINAELFSPLEMILGVIGVTIALKGITNLMLSMIILLFSLDNKESEMDFKYQSERIDSLLNELQISSSTAKSSK
;
A
#
# COMPACT_ATOMS: atom_id res chain seq x y z
N MET A 1 -2.96 -5.62 -16.73
CA MET A 1 -3.20 -6.65 -15.71
C MET A 1 -3.02 -6.02 -14.32
N ILE A 2 -3.86 -6.32 -13.32
CA ILE A 2 -3.85 -5.63 -12.00
C ILE A 2 -2.48 -5.77 -11.30
N VAL A 3 -1.87 -6.95 -11.39
CA VAL A 3 -0.55 -7.25 -10.81
C VAL A 3 0.55 -6.37 -11.43
N GLU A 4 0.49 -6.15 -12.73
CA GLU A 4 1.47 -5.36 -13.48
C GLU A 4 1.44 -3.88 -13.09
N ARG A 5 0.24 -3.32 -12.90
CA ARG A 5 0.05 -1.94 -12.44
C ARG A 5 0.50 -1.75 -11.00
N PHE A 6 0.24 -2.73 -10.14
CA PHE A 6 0.73 -2.74 -8.76
C PHE A 6 2.27 -2.75 -8.71
N THR A 7 2.91 -3.65 -9.46
CA THR A 7 4.37 -3.73 -9.52
C THR A 7 4.98 -2.45 -10.10
N GLN A 8 4.41 -1.88 -11.16
CA GLN A 8 4.87 -0.61 -11.72
C GLN A 8 4.72 0.55 -10.75
N ASN A 9 3.59 0.66 -10.04
CA ASN A 9 3.40 1.69 -9.01
C ASN A 9 4.36 1.53 -7.83
N MET A 10 4.63 0.30 -7.40
CA MET A 10 5.55 0.02 -6.29
C MET A 10 7.01 0.32 -6.67
N ILE A 11 7.40 0.10 -7.92
CA ILE A 11 8.73 0.45 -8.44
C ILE A 11 8.86 1.96 -8.63
N ASN A 12 7.84 2.61 -9.21
CA ASN A 12 7.85 4.06 -9.47
C ASN A 12 7.75 4.91 -8.20
N SER A 13 7.12 4.41 -7.13
CA SER A 13 7.06 5.13 -5.85
C SER A 13 8.40 5.24 -5.14
N GLY A 14 9.43 4.50 -5.59
CA GLY A 14 10.75 4.51 -4.96
C GLY A 14 10.80 3.80 -3.60
N LEU A 15 9.67 3.28 -3.12
CA LEU A 15 9.57 2.56 -1.83
C LEU A 15 10.55 1.39 -1.78
N PHE A 16 10.68 0.68 -2.90
CA PHE A 16 11.60 -0.45 -3.02
C PHE A 16 13.07 -0.04 -2.90
N ARG A 17 13.46 1.10 -3.50
CA ARG A 17 14.81 1.64 -3.35
C ARG A 17 15.09 2.05 -1.92
N LEU A 18 14.13 2.70 -1.27
CA LEU A 18 14.27 3.16 0.11
C LEU A 18 14.37 1.97 1.08
N TYR A 19 13.57 0.93 0.87
CA TYR A 19 13.63 -0.33 1.61
C TYR A 19 15.00 -1.04 1.48
N ILE A 20 15.52 -1.17 0.25
CA ILE A 20 16.84 -1.78 0.03
C ILE A 20 17.95 -0.93 0.65
N ALA A 21 17.90 0.39 0.46
CA ALA A 21 18.89 1.30 1.01
C ALA A 21 18.89 1.26 2.55
N SER A 22 17.71 1.33 3.18
CA SER A 22 17.59 1.28 4.65
C SER A 22 18.08 -0.06 5.19
N GLY A 23 17.76 -1.18 4.53
CA GLY A 23 18.24 -2.50 4.91
C GLY A 23 19.77 -2.59 4.83
N PHE A 24 20.35 -2.17 3.71
CA PHE A 24 21.81 -2.19 3.50
C PHE A 24 22.55 -1.33 4.53
N PHE A 25 22.08 -0.10 4.77
CA PHE A 25 22.69 0.79 5.77
C PHE A 25 22.51 0.27 7.20
N ALA A 26 21.32 -0.24 7.56
CA ALA A 26 21.09 -0.81 8.87
C ALA A 26 21.99 -2.02 9.15
N THR A 27 22.14 -2.93 8.17
CA THR A 27 23.05 -4.06 8.27
C THR A 27 24.51 -3.62 8.38
N SER A 28 24.94 -2.64 7.55
CA SER A 28 26.32 -2.14 7.59
C SER A 28 26.65 -1.49 8.94
N VAL A 29 25.74 -0.65 9.47
CA VAL A 29 25.90 -0.03 10.79
C VAL A 29 25.93 -1.08 11.90
N PHE A 30 25.06 -2.08 11.82
CA PHE A 30 25.07 -3.20 12.76
C PHE A 30 26.42 -3.92 12.76
N PHE A 31 26.96 -4.27 11.60
CA PHE A 31 28.27 -4.94 11.52
C PHE A 31 29.41 -4.07 12.01
N VAL A 32 29.46 -2.78 11.65
CA VAL A 32 30.53 -1.87 12.07
C VAL A 32 30.55 -1.67 13.59
N ILE A 33 29.38 -1.45 14.19
CA ILE A 33 29.29 -1.25 15.65
C ILE A 33 29.64 -2.55 16.40
N ASN A 34 29.12 -3.68 15.94
CA ASN A 34 29.29 -4.94 16.65
C ASN A 34 30.66 -5.61 16.41
N ALA A 35 31.39 -5.23 15.35
CA ALA A 35 32.70 -5.80 15.02
C ALA A 35 33.79 -5.48 16.06
N GLU A 36 33.69 -4.35 16.77
CA GLU A 36 34.64 -3.98 17.82
C GLU A 36 34.16 -4.40 19.23
N LEU A 37 32.86 -4.63 19.41
CA LEU A 37 32.24 -4.87 20.72
C LEU A 37 32.06 -6.36 21.05
N PHE A 38 31.96 -7.24 20.05
CA PHE A 38 31.59 -8.64 20.25
C PHE A 38 32.58 -9.61 19.63
N SER A 39 32.70 -10.80 20.23
CA SER A 39 33.49 -11.87 19.64
C SER A 39 32.84 -12.40 18.35
N PRO A 40 33.62 -13.02 17.44
CA PRO A 40 33.08 -13.57 16.19
C PRO A 40 31.92 -14.56 16.41
N LEU A 41 31.93 -15.33 17.51
CA LEU A 41 30.86 -16.27 17.85
C LEU A 41 29.56 -15.57 18.26
N GLU A 42 29.66 -14.52 19.07
CA GLU A 42 28.50 -13.72 19.50
C GLU A 42 27.89 -12.96 18.31
N MET A 43 28.74 -12.48 17.39
CA MET A 43 28.29 -11.86 16.14
C MET A 43 27.44 -12.81 15.28
N ILE A 44 27.79 -14.09 15.19
CA ILE A 44 27.00 -15.08 14.42
C ILE A 44 25.59 -15.20 15.01
N LEU A 45 25.48 -15.33 16.33
CA LEU A 45 24.17 -15.40 17.00
C LEU A 45 23.38 -14.09 16.84
N GLY A 46 24.05 -12.94 16.95
CA GLY A 46 23.45 -11.64 16.73
C GLY A 46 22.89 -11.49 15.31
N VAL A 47 23.65 -11.90 14.29
CA VAL A 47 23.22 -11.85 12.88
C VAL A 47 22.02 -12.75 12.64
N ILE A 48 22.01 -13.97 13.20
CA ILE A 48 20.85 -14.88 13.08
C ILE A 48 19.61 -14.25 13.71
N GLY A 49 19.72 -13.71 14.93
CA GLY A 49 18.62 -13.06 15.62
C GLY A 49 18.09 -11.83 14.88
N VAL A 50 18.98 -10.94 14.45
CA VAL A 50 18.61 -9.74 13.66
C VAL A 50 17.98 -10.13 12.34
N THR A 51 18.47 -11.15 11.66
CA THR A 51 17.91 -11.61 10.38
C THR A 51 16.48 -12.13 10.54
N ILE A 52 16.21 -12.91 11.61
CA ILE A 52 14.86 -13.38 11.91
C ILE A 52 13.93 -12.20 12.21
N ALA A 53 14.38 -11.25 13.03
CA ALA A 53 13.61 -10.05 13.36
C ALA A 53 13.30 -9.22 12.11
N LEU A 54 14.31 -8.97 11.27
CA LEU A 54 14.17 -8.21 10.02
C LEU A 54 13.17 -8.89 9.08
N LYS A 55 13.26 -10.21 8.92
CA LYS A 55 12.32 -10.99 8.12
C LYS A 55 10.87 -10.85 8.62
N GLY A 56 10.68 -10.81 9.94
CA GLY A 56 9.38 -10.55 10.56
C GLY A 56 8.84 -9.17 10.18
N ILE A 57 9.68 -8.12 10.30
CA ILE A 57 9.31 -6.75 9.95
C ILE A 57 8.96 -6.64 8.46
N THR A 58 9.73 -7.26 7.56
CA THR A 58 9.45 -7.26 6.11
C THR A 58 8.08 -7.85 5.79
N ASN A 59 7.70 -8.96 6.43
CA ASN A 59 6.39 -9.58 6.20
C ASN A 59 5.25 -8.69 6.69
N LEU A 60 5.43 -8.00 7.83
CA LEU A 60 4.44 -7.03 8.32
C LEU A 60 4.31 -5.83 7.39
N MET A 61 5.44 -5.31 6.86
CA MET A 61 5.43 -4.21 5.89
C MET A 61 4.71 -4.61 4.60
N LEU A 62 4.98 -5.81 4.08
CA LEU A 62 4.31 -6.30 2.86
C LEU A 62 2.80 -6.45 3.07
N SER A 63 2.39 -6.99 4.22
CA SER A 63 0.98 -7.10 4.61
C SER A 63 0.29 -5.72 4.65
N MET A 64 0.93 -4.72 5.26
CA MET A 64 0.40 -3.35 5.29
C MET A 64 0.29 -2.72 3.90
N ILE A 65 1.28 -2.92 3.02
CA ILE A 65 1.22 -2.40 1.64
C ILE A 65 0.03 -3.01 0.88
N ILE A 66 -0.19 -4.32 1.03
CA ILE A 66 -1.33 -5.01 0.40
C ILE A 66 -2.65 -4.46 0.95
N LEU A 67 -2.74 -4.27 2.27
CA LEU A 67 -3.93 -3.72 2.91
C LEU A 67 -4.25 -2.30 2.41
N LEU A 68 -3.25 -1.41 2.38
CA LEU A 68 -3.40 -0.04 1.88
C LEU A 68 -3.82 -0.02 0.41
N PHE A 69 -3.21 -0.85 -0.43
CA PHE A 69 -3.62 -0.94 -1.83
C PHE A 69 -5.06 -1.43 -1.99
N SER A 70 -5.49 -2.39 -1.16
CA SER A 70 -6.89 -2.83 -1.16
C SER A 70 -7.86 -1.75 -0.68
N LEU A 71 -7.43 -0.91 0.27
CA LEU A 71 -8.20 0.23 0.78
C LEU A 71 -8.39 1.27 -0.32
N ASP A 72 -7.31 1.68 -1.00
CA ASP A 72 -7.38 2.63 -2.12
C ASP A 72 -8.32 2.13 -3.22
N ASN A 73 -8.24 0.84 -3.54
CA ASN A 73 -9.09 0.24 -4.56
C ASN A 73 -10.56 0.24 -4.13
N LYS A 74 -10.83 -0.03 -2.85
CA LYS A 74 -12.19 -0.02 -2.28
C LYS A 74 -12.77 1.39 -2.15
N GLU A 75 -11.93 2.39 -1.88
CA GLU A 75 -12.30 3.80 -1.92
C GLU A 75 -12.73 4.22 -3.33
N SER A 76 -11.96 3.84 -4.36
CA SER A 76 -12.31 4.14 -5.75
C SER A 76 -13.63 3.49 -6.20
N GLU A 77 -13.91 2.28 -5.71
CA GLU A 77 -15.18 1.57 -5.97
C GLU A 77 -16.35 2.28 -5.30
N MET A 78 -16.17 2.74 -4.06
CA MET A 78 -17.18 3.46 -3.30
C MET A 78 -17.52 4.81 -3.93
N ASP A 79 -16.51 5.57 -4.37
CA ASP A 79 -16.70 6.86 -5.05
C ASP A 79 -17.46 6.70 -6.38
N PHE A 80 -17.11 5.68 -7.16
CA PHE A 80 -17.83 5.36 -8.39
C PHE A 80 -19.31 5.04 -8.11
N LYS A 81 -19.58 4.21 -7.10
CA LYS A 81 -20.94 3.83 -6.72
C LYS A 81 -21.75 5.04 -6.25
N TYR A 82 -21.15 5.91 -5.43
CA TYR A 82 -21.79 7.14 -4.96
C TYR A 82 -22.16 8.07 -6.12
N GLN A 83 -21.26 8.25 -7.09
CA GLN A 83 -21.54 9.08 -8.27
C GLN A 83 -22.60 8.46 -9.18
N SER A 84 -22.62 7.13 -9.33
CA SER A 84 -23.67 6.42 -10.07
C SER A 84 -25.04 6.63 -9.45
N GLU A 85 -25.17 6.43 -8.13
CA GLU A 85 -26.43 6.64 -7.40
C GLU A 85 -26.92 8.09 -7.51
N ARG A 86 -26.00 9.06 -7.51
CA ARG A 86 -26.33 10.47 -7.72
C ARG A 86 -26.78 10.79 -9.15
N ILE A 87 -26.19 10.15 -10.15
CA ILE A 87 -26.63 10.30 -11.54
C ILE A 87 -28.03 9.69 -11.71
N ASP A 88 -28.28 8.52 -11.14
CA ASP A 88 -29.58 7.84 -11.20
C ASP A 88 -30.68 8.66 -10.52
N SER A 89 -30.39 9.30 -9.39
CA SER A 89 -31.36 10.17 -8.71
C SER A 89 -31.68 11.43 -9.53
N LEU A 90 -30.67 12.08 -10.12
CA LEU A 90 -30.86 13.22 -11.03
C LEU A 90 -31.64 12.83 -12.30
N LEU A 91 -31.41 11.63 -12.85
CA LEU A 91 -32.15 11.09 -13.99
C LEU A 91 -33.63 10.87 -13.66
N ASN A 92 -33.92 10.32 -12.47
CA ASN A 92 -35.29 10.15 -12.00
C ASN A 92 -35.97 11.50 -11.75
N GLU A 93 -35.29 12.48 -11.15
CA GLU A 93 -35.83 13.83 -10.97
C GLU A 93 -36.13 14.52 -12.31
N LEU A 94 -35.26 14.36 -13.31
CA LEU A 94 -35.47 14.87 -14.67
C LEU A 94 -36.67 14.19 -15.36
N GLN A 95 -36.86 12.88 -15.18
CA GLN A 95 -38.03 12.17 -15.69
C GLN A 95 -39.33 12.65 -15.02
N ILE A 96 -39.32 12.85 -13.70
CA ILE A 96 -40.47 13.37 -12.96
C ILE A 96 -40.78 14.80 -13.43
N SER A 97 -39.78 15.68 -13.45
CA SER A 97 -39.91 17.07 -13.87
C SER A 97 -40.43 17.20 -15.31
N SER A 98 -39.92 16.39 -16.24
CA SER A 98 -40.40 16.39 -17.63
C SER A 98 -41.83 15.83 -17.77
N SER A 99 -42.22 14.88 -16.92
CA SER A 99 -43.59 14.35 -16.87
C SER A 99 -44.57 15.36 -16.29
N THR A 100 -44.19 16.10 -15.24
CA THR A 100 -44.98 17.20 -14.67
C THR A 100 -45.12 18.36 -15.66
N ALA A 101 -44.06 18.71 -16.40
CA ALA A 101 -44.09 19.73 -17.44
C ALA A 101 -44.99 19.35 -18.63
N LYS A 102 -45.12 18.05 -18.95
CA LYS A 102 -46.07 17.55 -19.96
C LYS A 102 -47.52 17.51 -19.48
N SER A 103 -47.77 17.34 -18.18
CA SER A 103 -49.13 17.33 -17.60
C SER A 103 -49.74 18.73 -17.46
N SER A 104 -48.91 19.79 -17.53
CA SER A 104 -49.33 21.20 -17.40
C SER A 104 -49.63 21.91 -18.74
N LYS A 105 -49.70 21.18 -19.86
CA LYS A 105 -50.17 21.68 -21.17
C LYS A 105 -51.42 20.94 -21.59
#